data_AF-A0AAP2UTL0-F1
#
_entry.id   AF-A0AAP2UTL0-F1
#
_cell.length_a   1.000
_cell.length_b   1.000
_cell.length_c   1.000
_cell.angle_alpha   90.00
_cell.angle_beta   90.00
_cell.angle_gamma   90.00
#
_symmetry.space_group_name_H-M   'P 1'
#
loop_
_entity.id
_entity.type
_entity.pdbx_description
1 polymer ?
#
loop_
_entity_poly.entity_id
_entity_poly.type
_entity_poly.pdbx_seq_one_letter_code
_entity_poly.pdbx_strand_id
1 'polypeptide(L)'
;VSKINDHAPLKDARFRLYSDADCTKEVYLKRTPDGYNVINRDAAGGNDHDGGTQPKEAVEIVTPLDGNFTIFGLDQGTYWLKEAQAPDGYRKLLDPIVLTVRPTYTDDRNSYVAGEGTTDKILQKLEATAHFKEFYDGATSEKDNKLETDATQGSMNLTVVNKVGSKLPVTGSQLTIVMVALGAGLMIAGYGIHRKRSHVDDGK
;
A
#
# COMPACT_ATOMS: atom_id res chain seq x y z
N VAL A 1 5.33 -3.21 -11.20
CA VAL A 1 5.16 -3.31 -9.73
C VAL A 1 4.85 -4.75 -9.37
N SER A 2 5.52 -5.29 -8.34
CA SER A 2 5.27 -6.63 -7.80
C SER A 2 4.77 -6.54 -6.38
N LYS A 3 3.56 -7.02 -6.13
CA LYS A 3 2.89 -7.01 -4.83
C LYS A 3 3.04 -8.36 -4.15
N ILE A 4 3.74 -8.42 -3.01
CA ILE A 4 4.15 -9.69 -2.39
C ILE A 4 4.01 -9.71 -0.85
N ASN A 5 4.14 -10.91 -0.28
CA ASN A 5 4.53 -11.17 1.10
C ASN A 5 5.51 -12.35 1.13
N ASP A 6 6.69 -12.20 1.73
CA ASP A 6 7.72 -13.25 1.78
C ASP A 6 7.95 -13.96 0.42
N HIS A 7 8.04 -13.19 -0.66
CA HIS A 7 8.17 -13.64 -2.06
C HIS A 7 6.91 -14.27 -2.69
N ALA A 8 5.84 -14.51 -1.94
CA ALA A 8 4.56 -14.96 -2.48
C ALA A 8 3.77 -13.78 -3.07
N PRO A 9 3.23 -13.89 -4.29
CA PRO A 9 2.43 -12.83 -4.89
C PRO A 9 1.10 -12.62 -4.16
N LEU A 10 0.62 -11.38 -4.13
CA LEU A 10 -0.65 -11.02 -3.53
C LEU A 10 -1.60 -10.39 -4.54
N LYS A 11 -2.72 -11.09 -4.76
CA LYS A 11 -3.86 -10.61 -5.54
C LYS A 11 -4.80 -9.71 -4.73
N ASP A 12 -5.67 -9.01 -5.44
CA ASP A 12 -6.78 -8.20 -4.92
C ASP A 12 -6.37 -7.00 -4.04
N ALA A 13 -5.08 -6.65 -4.00
CA ALA A 13 -4.67 -5.35 -3.47
C ALA A 13 -5.17 -4.26 -4.42
N ARG A 14 -5.64 -3.14 -3.87
CA ARG A 14 -6.15 -2.01 -4.63
C ARG A 14 -5.25 -0.81 -4.48
N PHE A 15 -4.94 -0.12 -5.58
CA PHE A 15 -4.08 1.05 -5.58
C PHE A 15 -4.65 2.21 -6.39
N ARG A 16 -4.29 3.41 -5.94
CA ARG A 16 -4.47 4.66 -6.69
C ARG A 16 -3.15 5.41 -6.77
N LEU A 17 -2.97 6.15 -7.85
CA LEU A 17 -1.76 6.93 -8.12
C LEU A 17 -2.11 8.41 -8.04
N TYR A 18 -1.25 9.22 -7.45
CA TYR A 18 -1.46 10.66 -7.29
C TYR A 18 -0.21 11.43 -7.71
N SER A 19 -0.40 12.70 -8.09
CA SER A 19 0.67 13.63 -8.47
C SER A 19 0.99 14.65 -7.38
N ASP A 20 0.39 14.52 -6.20
CA ASP A 20 0.59 15.39 -5.04
C ASP A 20 0.68 14.59 -3.73
N ALA A 21 1.40 15.17 -2.75
CA ALA A 21 1.65 14.52 -1.46
C ALA A 21 0.37 14.26 -0.65
N ASP A 22 -0.61 15.15 -0.75
CA ASP A 22 -1.88 15.03 -0.03
C ASP A 22 -2.81 13.98 -0.64
N CYS A 23 -2.43 13.39 -1.78
CA CYS A 23 -3.22 12.43 -2.55
C CYS A 23 -4.60 12.98 -2.92
N THR A 24 -4.66 14.22 -3.41
CA THR A 24 -5.89 14.90 -3.84
C THR A 24 -6.01 15.00 -5.36
N LYS A 25 -4.88 14.95 -6.08
CA LYS A 25 -4.77 15.01 -7.54
C LYS A 25 -4.47 13.61 -8.06
N GLU A 26 -5.52 12.84 -8.31
CA GLU A 26 -5.40 11.47 -8.84
C GLU A 26 -4.88 11.48 -10.29
N VAL A 27 -3.89 10.63 -10.56
CA VAL A 27 -3.44 10.27 -11.91
C VAL A 27 -4.34 9.16 -12.40
N TYR A 28 -5.28 9.49 -13.29
CA TYR A 28 -6.26 8.53 -13.78
C TYR A 28 -5.65 7.51 -14.73
N LEU A 29 -6.12 6.27 -14.60
CA LEU A 29 -5.61 5.12 -15.34
C LEU A 29 -6.73 4.42 -16.09
N LYS A 30 -6.44 3.93 -17.30
CA LYS A 30 -7.32 3.07 -18.07
C LYS A 30 -6.74 1.66 -18.11
N ARG A 31 -7.56 0.65 -17.83
CA ARG A 31 -7.14 -0.76 -17.95
C ARG A 31 -6.87 -1.13 -19.42
N THR A 32 -5.78 -1.85 -19.66
CA THR A 32 -5.42 -2.51 -20.92
C THR A 32 -5.14 -4.01 -20.67
N PRO A 33 -4.99 -4.84 -21.72
CA PRO A 33 -4.55 -6.22 -21.56
C PRO A 33 -3.20 -6.35 -20.84
N ASP A 34 -2.28 -5.40 -21.09
CA ASP A 34 -0.90 -5.46 -20.61
C ASP A 34 -0.67 -4.70 -19.29
N GLY A 35 -1.68 -3.98 -18.79
CA GLY A 35 -1.58 -3.21 -17.55
C GLY A 35 -2.53 -2.03 -17.49
N TYR A 36 -2.00 -0.86 -17.15
CA TYR A 36 -2.76 0.37 -16.96
C TYR A 36 -2.05 1.52 -17.68
N ASN A 37 -2.74 2.20 -18.58
CA ASN A 37 -2.21 3.40 -19.23
C ASN A 37 -2.66 4.65 -18.48
N VAL A 38 -1.75 5.59 -18.26
CA VAL A 38 -2.10 6.94 -17.79
C VAL A 38 -3.02 7.59 -18.82
N ILE A 39 -4.12 8.16 -18.34
CA ILE A 39 -5.04 8.95 -19.16
C ILE A 39 -4.52 10.38 -19.14
N ASN A 40 -4.14 10.90 -20.30
CA ASN A 40 -3.79 12.30 -20.43
C ASN A 40 -5.05 13.17 -20.25
N ARG A 41 -5.09 13.98 -19.20
CA ARG A 41 -6.22 14.89 -18.90
C ARG A 41 -6.32 16.05 -19.88
N ASP A 42 -5.23 16.44 -20.52
CA ASP A 42 -5.21 17.58 -21.45
C ASP A 42 -5.96 17.25 -22.76
N ALA A 43 -6.07 15.96 -23.10
CA ALA A 43 -6.90 15.49 -24.21
C ALA A 43 -8.41 15.78 -24.00
N ALA A 44 -8.83 16.01 -22.75
CA ALA A 44 -10.19 16.42 -22.39
C ALA A 44 -10.36 17.95 -22.25
N GLY A 45 -9.33 18.75 -22.62
CA GLY A 45 -9.39 20.21 -22.66
C GLY A 45 -8.91 20.95 -21.41
N GLY A 46 -8.11 20.32 -20.55
CA GLY A 46 -7.38 20.95 -19.44
C GLY A 46 -5.94 21.34 -19.83
N ASN A 47 -5.32 22.28 -19.09
CA ASN A 47 -4.04 22.89 -19.48
C ASN A 47 -2.94 22.69 -18.42
N ASP A 48 -3.30 22.11 -17.28
CA ASP A 48 -2.59 22.23 -16.01
C ASP A 48 -2.33 20.87 -15.35
N HIS A 49 -2.73 19.76 -15.98
CA HIS A 49 -2.76 18.42 -15.40
C HIS A 49 -3.54 18.32 -14.07
N ASP A 50 -4.28 19.36 -13.65
CA ASP A 50 -4.90 19.47 -12.34
C ASP A 50 -6.34 19.99 -12.35
N GLY A 51 -7.11 19.71 -13.39
CA GLY A 51 -8.51 20.11 -13.45
C GLY A 51 -9.40 19.19 -14.28
N GLY A 52 -10.72 19.27 -14.05
CA GLY A 52 -11.73 18.51 -14.81
C GLY A 52 -12.31 17.29 -14.09
N THR A 53 -13.38 16.73 -14.66
CA THR A 53 -14.08 15.55 -14.13
C THR A 53 -13.29 14.26 -14.36
N GLN A 54 -13.39 13.30 -13.45
CA GLN A 54 -12.85 11.96 -13.64
C GLN A 54 -13.32 11.38 -14.99
N PRO A 55 -12.41 10.92 -15.87
CA PRO A 55 -12.79 10.24 -17.12
C PRO A 55 -13.65 9.00 -16.86
N LYS A 56 -14.59 8.71 -17.75
CA LYS A 56 -15.53 7.58 -17.58
C LYS A 56 -14.82 6.22 -17.52
N GLU A 57 -13.71 6.10 -18.23
CA GLU A 57 -12.87 4.91 -18.33
C GLU A 57 -11.80 4.82 -17.24
N ALA A 58 -11.72 5.82 -16.35
CA ALA A 58 -10.76 5.82 -15.26
C ALA A 58 -11.09 4.72 -14.25
N VAL A 59 -10.10 3.90 -13.92
CA VAL A 59 -10.23 2.76 -13.01
C VAL A 59 -9.16 2.80 -11.93
N GLU A 60 -9.49 2.13 -10.82
CA GLU A 60 -8.52 1.77 -9.79
C GLU A 60 -7.67 0.58 -10.25
N ILE A 61 -6.43 0.50 -9.76
CA ILE A 61 -5.59 -0.68 -9.96
C ILE A 61 -6.05 -1.79 -9.01
N VAL A 62 -6.24 -2.99 -9.55
CA VAL A 62 -6.40 -4.23 -8.77
C VAL A 62 -5.28 -5.19 -9.14
N THR A 63 -4.57 -5.73 -8.16
CA THR A 63 -3.49 -6.68 -8.41
C THR A 63 -4.05 -8.04 -8.86
N PRO A 64 -3.57 -8.60 -9.98
CA PRO A 64 -3.98 -9.92 -10.46
C PRO A 64 -3.39 -11.07 -9.63
N LEU A 65 -3.66 -12.31 -10.04
CA LEU A 65 -3.25 -13.53 -9.32
C LEU A 65 -1.74 -13.62 -9.05
N ASP A 66 -0.92 -13.18 -10.01
CA ASP A 66 0.54 -13.15 -9.90
C ASP A 66 1.07 -11.91 -9.18
N GLY A 67 0.19 -11.05 -8.66
CA GLY A 67 0.53 -9.86 -7.88
C GLY A 67 1.20 -8.74 -8.69
N ASN A 68 1.32 -8.88 -10.02
CA ASN A 68 2.08 -7.95 -10.83
C ASN A 68 1.16 -7.02 -11.61
N PHE A 69 1.51 -5.74 -11.66
CA PHE A 69 0.87 -4.79 -12.56
C PHE A 69 1.87 -3.77 -13.08
N THR A 70 1.57 -3.23 -14.26
CA THR A 70 2.38 -2.22 -14.93
C THR A 70 1.55 -0.97 -15.16
N ILE A 71 2.17 0.19 -14.92
CA ILE A 71 1.63 1.50 -15.27
C ILE A 71 2.48 2.03 -16.43
N PHE A 72 1.83 2.37 -17.55
CA PHE A 72 2.46 2.93 -18.73
C PHE A 72 2.16 4.42 -18.87
N GLY A 73 3.13 5.17 -19.40
CA GLY A 73 2.96 6.60 -19.68
C GLY A 73 3.16 7.51 -18.47
N LEU A 74 4.03 7.12 -17.53
CA LEU A 74 4.50 8.04 -16.50
C LEU A 74 5.62 8.91 -17.05
N ASP A 75 5.41 10.22 -17.02
CA ASP A 75 6.45 11.20 -17.32
C ASP A 75 7.38 11.41 -16.12
N GLN A 76 8.47 12.13 -16.34
CA GLN A 76 9.37 12.58 -15.26
C GLN A 76 8.58 13.28 -14.14
N GLY A 77 8.93 13.00 -12.90
CA GLY A 77 8.26 13.64 -11.77
C GLY A 77 8.24 12.79 -10.51
N THR A 78 7.40 13.22 -9.57
CA THR A 78 7.15 12.53 -8.31
C THR A 78 5.69 12.12 -8.22
N TYR A 79 5.46 10.88 -7.83
CA TYR A 79 4.14 10.28 -7.73
C TYR A 79 3.95 9.60 -6.38
N TRP A 80 2.71 9.52 -5.94
CA TRP A 80 2.31 8.87 -4.69
C TRP A 80 1.44 7.67 -5.02
N LEU A 81 2.00 6.46 -4.91
CA LEU A 81 1.25 5.22 -5.08
C LEU A 81 0.65 4.82 -3.72
N LYS A 82 -0.65 5.03 -3.58
CA LYS A 82 -1.38 4.77 -2.33
C LYS A 82 -2.09 3.43 -2.42
N GLU A 83 -1.85 2.55 -1.46
CA GLU A 83 -2.69 1.37 -1.28
C GLU A 83 -4.07 1.83 -0.78
N ALA A 84 -5.12 1.54 -1.54
CA ALA A 84 -6.50 1.84 -1.19
C ALA A 84 -7.10 0.70 -0.35
N GLN A 85 -6.76 -0.55 -0.67
CA GLN A 85 -7.18 -1.75 0.05
C GLN A 85 -6.07 -2.79 0.04
N ALA A 86 -5.76 -3.36 1.20
CA ALA A 86 -4.87 -4.51 1.30
C ALA A 86 -5.60 -5.81 0.90
N PRO A 87 -4.87 -6.83 0.44
CA PRO A 87 -5.40 -8.19 0.34
C PRO A 87 -5.93 -8.70 1.69
N ASP A 88 -6.91 -9.59 1.64
CA ASP A 88 -7.53 -10.16 2.85
C ASP A 88 -6.50 -10.83 3.76
N GLY A 89 -6.56 -10.49 5.05
CA GLY A 89 -5.64 -11.02 6.07
C GLY A 89 -4.31 -10.28 6.20
N TYR A 90 -4.06 -9.25 5.38
CA TYR A 90 -2.85 -8.44 5.42
C TYR A 90 -3.10 -7.04 5.99
N ARG A 91 -2.07 -6.43 6.56
CA ARG A 91 -2.13 -5.02 6.97
C ARG A 91 -1.97 -4.14 5.74
N LYS A 92 -2.75 -3.07 5.71
CA LYS A 92 -2.67 -2.02 4.69
C LYS A 92 -1.51 -1.08 4.96
N LEU A 93 -0.83 -0.65 3.90
CA LEU A 93 0.10 0.48 3.97
C LEU A 93 -0.67 1.76 4.32
N LEU A 94 -0.23 2.45 5.37
CA LEU A 94 -0.91 3.65 5.85
C LEU A 94 -0.51 4.88 5.03
N ASP A 95 0.78 4.99 4.73
CA ASP A 95 1.36 6.05 3.94
C ASP A 95 1.52 5.62 2.47
N PRO A 96 1.40 6.57 1.52
CA PRO A 96 1.70 6.31 0.12
C PRO A 96 3.20 6.03 -0.08
N ILE A 97 3.50 5.23 -1.10
CA ILE A 97 4.88 5.04 -1.57
C ILE A 97 5.21 6.20 -2.50
N VAL A 98 6.25 6.97 -2.18
CA VAL A 98 6.66 8.11 -2.99
C VAL A 98 7.65 7.65 -4.05
N LEU A 99 7.26 7.71 -5.31
CA LEU A 99 8.06 7.34 -6.47
C LEU A 99 8.63 8.60 -7.11
N THR A 100 9.94 8.64 -7.33
CA THR A 100 10.58 9.73 -8.09
C THR A 100 11.22 9.15 -9.33
N VAL A 101 10.88 9.72 -10.49
CA VAL A 101 11.33 9.28 -11.83
C VAL A 101 12.14 10.39 -12.47
N ARG A 102 13.41 10.11 -12.79
CA ARG A 102 14.39 11.06 -13.31
C ARG A 102 15.08 10.50 -14.56
N PRO A 103 14.50 10.73 -15.76
CA PRO A 103 15.20 10.47 -17.01
C PRO A 103 16.24 11.57 -17.31
N THR A 104 17.28 11.20 -18.05
CA THR A 104 18.20 12.12 -18.72
C THR A 104 18.11 11.87 -20.21
N TYR A 105 17.79 12.93 -20.96
CA TYR A 105 17.68 12.86 -22.42
C TYR A 105 18.87 13.53 -23.11
N THR A 106 19.03 13.29 -24.40
CA THR A 106 19.90 14.09 -25.27
C THR A 106 19.36 15.52 -25.45
N ASP A 107 20.24 16.45 -25.80
CA ASP A 107 19.89 17.87 -26.03
C ASP A 107 18.90 18.05 -27.19
N ASP A 108 18.92 17.15 -28.18
CA ASP A 108 18.01 17.17 -29.34
C ASP A 108 16.82 16.21 -29.18
N ARG A 109 16.11 16.33 -28.04
CA ARG A 109 14.92 15.52 -27.75
C ARG A 109 13.79 15.70 -28.79
N ASN A 110 13.73 16.85 -29.45
CA ASN A 110 12.66 17.18 -30.39
C ASN A 110 12.89 16.61 -31.80
N SER A 111 14.12 16.19 -32.14
CA SER A 111 14.40 15.41 -33.35
C SER A 111 13.98 13.95 -33.18
N TYR A 112 12.69 13.73 -32.92
CA TYR A 112 12.11 12.39 -32.79
C TYR A 112 11.92 11.75 -34.16
N VAL A 113 12.59 10.61 -34.38
CA VAL A 113 12.26 9.69 -35.48
C VAL A 113 11.40 8.57 -34.90
N ALA A 114 10.25 8.31 -35.54
CA ALA A 114 9.36 7.22 -35.13
C ALA A 114 10.12 5.89 -35.07
N GLY A 115 10.10 5.24 -33.90
CA GLY A 115 10.85 4.01 -33.64
C GLY A 115 12.18 4.19 -32.88
N GLU A 116 12.66 5.42 -32.66
CA GLU A 116 13.92 5.68 -31.93
C GLU A 116 13.73 6.14 -30.46
N GLY A 117 12.48 6.28 -30.01
CA GLY A 117 12.13 6.89 -28.72
C GLY A 117 12.67 6.20 -27.46
N THR A 118 13.02 4.92 -27.55
CA THR A 118 13.58 4.10 -26.46
C THR A 118 15.00 3.61 -26.77
N THR A 119 15.67 4.22 -27.75
CA THR A 119 17.06 3.92 -28.05
C THR A 119 17.98 4.85 -27.28
N ASP A 120 19.24 4.43 -27.06
CA ASP A 120 20.32 5.22 -26.43
C ASP A 120 20.54 6.61 -27.08
N LYS A 121 19.93 6.86 -28.24
CA LYS A 121 19.95 8.13 -28.96
C LYS A 121 19.09 9.23 -28.33
N ILE A 122 18.06 8.88 -27.56
CA ILE A 122 17.16 9.86 -26.93
C ILE A 122 17.20 9.75 -25.41
N LEU A 123 16.95 8.58 -24.82
CA LEU A 123 17.03 8.37 -23.37
C LEU A 123 18.42 7.87 -23.01
N GLN A 124 19.23 8.72 -22.38
CA GLN A 124 20.60 8.39 -21.98
C GLN A 124 20.66 7.65 -20.64
N LYS A 125 19.75 8.01 -19.72
CA LYS A 125 19.73 7.47 -18.37
C LYS A 125 18.31 7.49 -17.83
N LEU A 126 17.97 6.48 -17.05
CA LEU A 126 16.76 6.46 -16.24
C LEU A 126 17.16 6.17 -14.80
N GLU A 127 16.79 7.06 -13.89
CA GLU A 127 16.94 6.85 -12.45
C GLU A 127 15.58 6.91 -11.77
N ALA A 128 15.36 6.02 -10.82
CA ALA A 128 14.16 6.04 -10.02
C ALA A 128 14.43 5.66 -8.56
N THR A 129 13.67 6.27 -7.66
CA THR A 129 13.69 5.96 -6.22
C THR A 129 12.27 5.76 -5.71
N ALA A 130 12.15 4.92 -4.68
CA ALA A 130 10.92 4.74 -3.92
C ALA A 130 11.19 4.99 -2.44
N HIS A 131 10.47 5.94 -1.86
CA HIS A 131 10.46 6.19 -0.43
C HIS A 131 9.27 5.47 0.20
N PHE A 132 9.57 4.68 1.23
CA PHE A 132 8.58 3.95 2.01
C PHE A 132 8.53 4.53 3.42
N LYS A 133 7.32 4.74 3.92
CA LYS A 133 7.05 5.00 5.33
C LYS A 133 6.13 3.89 5.84
N GLU A 134 6.64 3.11 6.78
CA GLU A 134 5.92 1.98 7.35
C GLU A 134 5.74 2.19 8.85
N PHE A 135 4.55 1.92 9.35
CA PHE A 135 4.30 1.75 10.78
C PHE A 135 4.08 0.27 11.07
N TYR A 136 5.00 -0.35 11.81
CA TYR A 136 4.95 -1.76 12.15
C TYR A 136 5.35 -1.97 13.61
N ASP A 137 4.56 -2.77 14.32
CA ASP A 137 4.81 -3.15 15.73
C ASP A 137 5.08 -1.98 16.68
N GLY A 138 4.37 -0.87 16.49
CA GLY A 138 4.52 0.33 17.33
C GLY A 138 5.66 1.26 16.92
N ALA A 139 6.45 0.91 15.90
CA ALA A 139 7.57 1.71 15.40
C ALA A 139 7.32 2.23 13.98
N THR A 140 7.79 3.44 13.71
CA THR A 140 7.85 3.99 12.35
C THR A 140 9.22 3.73 11.75
N SER A 141 9.25 3.26 10.51
CA SER A 141 10.46 3.14 9.71
C SER A 141 10.26 3.89 8.40
N GLU A 142 11.29 4.62 7.98
CA GLU A 142 11.35 5.26 6.68
C GLU A 142 12.56 4.71 5.91
N LYS A 143 12.39 4.46 4.61
CA LYS A 143 13.47 3.91 3.77
C LYS A 143 13.36 4.39 2.34
N ASP A 144 14.47 4.89 1.82
CA ASP A 144 14.66 5.14 0.39
C ASP A 144 15.30 3.93 -0.28
N ASN A 145 14.67 3.46 -1.35
CA ASN A 145 15.20 2.41 -2.22
C ASN A 145 15.50 3.00 -3.59
N LYS A 146 16.73 2.83 -4.08
CA LYS A 146 17.01 2.99 -5.51
C LYS A 146 16.36 1.83 -6.26
N LEU A 147 15.60 2.13 -7.29
CA LEU A 147 14.93 1.12 -8.10
C LEU A 147 15.87 0.62 -9.19
N GLU A 148 15.68 -0.64 -9.58
CA GLU A 148 16.26 -1.19 -10.80
C GLU A 148 15.52 -0.59 -12.00
N THR A 149 16.28 -0.12 -12.99
CA THR A 149 15.79 0.61 -14.16
C THR A 149 16.37 0.00 -15.42
N ASP A 150 15.54 -0.10 -16.46
CA ASP A 150 15.96 -0.46 -17.81
C ASP A 150 15.72 0.74 -18.73
N ALA A 151 16.81 1.43 -19.11
CA ALA A 151 16.73 2.58 -19.99
C ALA A 151 16.32 2.19 -21.43
N THR A 152 16.61 0.97 -21.88
CA THR A 152 16.24 0.50 -23.22
C THR A 152 14.74 0.25 -23.35
N GLN A 153 14.08 -0.11 -22.25
CA GLN A 153 12.64 -0.26 -22.17
C GLN A 153 11.93 0.95 -21.57
N GLY A 154 12.68 1.93 -21.05
CA GLY A 154 12.12 3.07 -20.29
C GLY A 154 11.35 2.63 -19.04
N SER A 155 11.77 1.54 -18.40
CA SER A 155 11.01 0.88 -17.32
C SER A 155 11.76 0.89 -15.99
N MET A 156 11.02 0.71 -14.90
CA MET A 156 11.56 0.58 -13.55
C MET A 156 10.76 -0.44 -12.75
N ASN A 157 11.42 -1.16 -11.85
CA ASN A 157 10.80 -2.19 -11.03
C ASN A 157 10.61 -1.72 -9.58
N LEU A 158 9.40 -1.92 -9.06
CA LEU A 158 9.02 -1.61 -7.68
C LEU A 158 8.43 -2.87 -7.04
N THR A 159 8.91 -3.22 -5.86
CA THR A 159 8.32 -4.26 -5.01
C THR A 159 7.56 -3.62 -3.86
N VAL A 160 6.32 -4.04 -3.65
CA VAL A 160 5.45 -3.57 -2.57
C VAL A 160 5.10 -4.76 -1.69
N VAL A 161 5.33 -4.63 -0.38
CA VAL A 161 5.15 -5.72 0.58
C VAL A 161 3.99 -5.39 1.51
N ASN A 162 3.06 -6.33 1.70
CA ASN A 162 2.16 -6.26 2.87
C ASN A 162 2.46 -7.39 3.81
N LYS A 163 2.62 -7.05 5.08
CA LYS A 163 2.84 -8.01 6.17
C LYS A 163 1.50 -8.44 6.76
N VAL A 164 1.44 -9.65 7.30
CA VAL A 164 0.27 -10.12 8.04
C VAL A 164 0.05 -9.29 9.31
N GLY A 165 -1.21 -9.19 9.72
CA GLY A 165 -1.53 -8.75 11.09
C GLY A 165 -0.85 -9.68 12.10
N SER A 166 -0.25 -9.13 13.16
CA SER A 166 0.08 -9.95 14.33
C SER A 166 -1.24 -10.55 14.76
N LYS A 167 -1.43 -11.87 14.62
CA LYS A 167 -2.48 -12.52 15.40
C LYS A 167 -2.13 -12.16 16.85
N LEU A 168 -3.06 -11.53 17.56
CA LEU A 168 -2.89 -11.40 19.01
C LEU A 168 -2.53 -12.81 19.51
N PRO A 169 -1.50 -12.99 20.38
CA PRO A 169 -1.35 -14.25 21.05
C PRO A 169 -2.71 -14.58 21.65
N VAL A 170 -3.18 -15.82 21.54
CA VAL A 170 -4.43 -16.22 22.19
C VAL A 170 -4.25 -15.92 23.68
N THR A 171 -4.75 -14.78 24.14
CA THR A 171 -4.68 -14.37 25.54
C THR A 171 -5.74 -15.17 26.25
N GLY A 172 -5.38 -16.41 26.56
CA GLY A 172 -6.30 -17.43 27.04
C GLY A 172 -5.62 -18.79 27.05
N SER A 173 -4.45 -18.91 27.70
CA SER A 173 -4.00 -20.23 28.15
C SER A 173 -5.11 -20.85 28.99
N GLN A 174 -5.35 -22.16 28.90
CA GLN A 174 -6.35 -22.87 29.73
C GLN A 174 -6.18 -22.55 31.23
N LEU A 175 -4.95 -22.25 31.67
CA LEU A 175 -4.63 -21.79 33.03
C LEU A 175 -5.37 -20.49 33.42
N THR A 176 -5.55 -19.56 32.49
CA THR A 176 -6.28 -18.30 32.74
C THR A 176 -7.76 -18.56 33.02
N ILE A 177 -8.38 -19.51 32.30
CA ILE A 177 -9.77 -19.93 32.54
C ILE A 177 -9.90 -20.58 33.92
N VAL A 178 -8.94 -21.44 34.29
CA VAL A 178 -8.91 -22.09 35.61
C VAL A 178 -8.76 -21.05 36.73
N MET A 179 -7.87 -20.06 36.57
CA MET A 179 -7.67 -19.00 37.57
C MET A 179 -8.92 -18.13 37.77
N VAL A 180 -9.63 -17.77 36.70
CA VAL A 180 -10.89 -17.01 36.79
C VAL A 180 -11.97 -17.84 37.49
N ALA A 181 -12.09 -19.13 37.16
CA ALA A 181 -13.06 -20.03 37.80
C ALA A 181 -12.78 -20.21 39.31
N LEU A 182 -11.51 -20.37 39.70
CA LEU A 182 -11.12 -20.46 41.10
C LEU A 182 -11.40 -19.14 41.85
N GLY A 183 -11.06 -18.00 41.25
CA GLY A 183 -11.33 -16.68 41.81
C GLY A 183 -12.82 -16.44 42.07
N ALA A 184 -13.68 -16.77 41.08
CA ALA A 184 -15.13 -16.69 41.23
C ALA A 184 -15.65 -17.65 42.33
N GLY A 185 -15.11 -18.87 42.40
CA GLY A 185 -15.46 -19.84 43.44
C GLY A 185 -15.13 -19.37 44.85
N LEU A 186 -13.95 -18.77 45.04
CA LEU A 186 -13.54 -18.20 46.34
C LEU A 186 -14.44 -17.03 46.76
N MET A 187 -14.86 -16.18 45.82
CA MET A 187 -15.78 -15.08 46.10
C MET A 187 -17.15 -15.58 46.53
N ILE A 188 -17.69 -16.61 45.88
CA ILE A 188 -18.98 -17.23 46.25
C ILE A 188 -18.89 -17.89 47.63
N ALA A 189 -17.82 -18.64 47.90
CA ALA A 189 -17.61 -19.28 49.18
C ALA A 189 -17.46 -18.25 50.33
N GLY A 190 -16.67 -17.20 50.12
CA GLY A 190 -16.49 -16.11 51.07
C GLY A 190 -17.80 -15.38 51.37
N TYR A 191 -18.59 -15.08 50.33
CA TYR A 191 -19.91 -14.46 50.48
C TYR A 191 -20.89 -15.35 51.27
N GLY A 192 -20.91 -16.66 50.98
CA GLY A 192 -21.75 -17.62 51.70
C GLY A 192 -21.39 -17.75 53.19
N ILE A 193 -20.09 -17.73 53.53
CA ILE A 193 -19.61 -17.76 54.92
C ILE A 193 -19.96 -16.45 55.63
N HIS A 194 -19.80 -15.30 54.97
CA HIS A 194 -20.16 -14.00 55.53
C HIS A 194 -21.67 -13.88 55.83
N ARG A 195 -22.52 -14.38 54.92
CA ARG A 195 -23.98 -14.36 55.10
C ARG A 195 -24.46 -15.32 56.19
N LYS A 196 -23.81 -16.47 56.37
CA LYS A 196 -24.11 -17.37 57.50
C LYS A 196 -23.71 -16.77 58.84
N ARG A 197 -22.60 -16.03 58.91
CA ARG A 197 -22.15 -15.37 60.15
C ARG A 197 -23.06 -14.22 60.57
N SER A 198 -23.50 -13.39 59.62
CA SER A 198 -24.47 -12.31 59.91
C SER A 198 -25.83 -12.83 60.40
N HIS A 199 -26.34 -13.94 59.87
CA HIS A 199 -27.59 -14.53 60.35
C HIS A 199 -27.49 -15.22 61.74
N VAL A 200 -26.28 -15.52 62.23
CA VAL A 200 -26.08 -16.11 63.57
C VAL A 200 -26.00 -15.04 64.66
N ASP A 201 -25.61 -13.80 64.33
CA ASP A 201 -25.55 -12.70 65.29
C ASP A 201 -26.88 -11.97 65.52
N ASP A 202 -27.87 -12.11 64.62
CA ASP A 202 -29.22 -11.53 64.77
C ASP A 202 -30.18 -12.38 65.64
N GLY A 203 -29.69 -13.48 66.24
CA GLY A 203 -30.49 -14.47 66.97
C GLY A 203 -30.35 -14.46 68.50
N LYS A 204 -29.95 -13.34 69.13
CA LYS A 204 -29.85 -13.20 70.59
C LYS A 204 -30.75 -12.11 71.14
#